data_AF-A0A950XIV8-F1
#
_entry.id   AF-A0A950XIV8-F1
#
_cell.length_a   1.000
_cell.length_b   1.000
_cell.length_c   1.000
_cell.angle_alpha   90.00
_cell.angle_beta   90.00
_cell.angle_gamma   90.00
#
_symmetry.space_group_name_H-M   'P 1'
#
loop_
_entity.id
_entity.type
_entity.pdbx_description
1 polymer ?
#
loop_
_entity_poly.entity_id
_entity_poly.type
_entity_poly.pdbx_seq_one_letter_code
_entity_poly.pdbx_strand_id
1 'polypeptide(L)' 'DDRRWDDYNDLSDLNAHTLKEIQHFFETYKLLKGKGSEVAVHAFKGKEDALSAFEHGKELYRKTYGK' A
#
# COMPACT_ATOMS: atom_id res chain seq x y z
N ASP A 1 -14.89 14.21 0.06
CA ASP A 1 -15.47 12.91 -0.32
C ASP A 1 -15.70 12.86 -1.82
N ASP A 2 -14.99 11.96 -2.50
CA ASP A 2 -15.08 11.78 -3.95
C ASP A 2 -16.00 10.60 -4.24
N ARG A 3 -17.20 10.91 -4.78
CA ARG A 3 -18.29 9.95 -5.02
C ARG A 3 -17.91 8.80 -5.96
N ARG A 4 -16.83 8.93 -6.72
CA ARG A 4 -16.34 7.86 -7.60
C ARG A 4 -15.89 6.62 -6.81
N TRP A 5 -15.63 6.78 -5.52
CA TRP A 5 -15.10 5.72 -4.65
C TRP A 5 -16.13 5.15 -3.69
N ASP A 6 -17.38 5.60 -3.72
CA ASP A 6 -18.42 5.22 -2.73
C ASP A 6 -18.66 3.68 -2.71
N ASP A 7 -18.51 3.01 -3.85
CA ASP A 7 -18.74 1.57 -3.99
C ASP A 7 -17.48 0.71 -3.74
N TYR A 8 -16.32 1.32 -3.49
CA TYR A 8 -15.05 0.60 -3.33
C TYR A 8 -14.83 0.23 -1.86
N ASN A 9 -14.89 -1.06 -1.56
CA ASN A 9 -14.78 -1.58 -0.20
C ASN A 9 -13.58 -2.51 0.00
N ASP A 10 -13.16 -3.24 -1.04
CA ASP A 10 -11.96 -4.08 -1.03
C ASP A 10 -11.19 -4.00 -2.36
N LEU A 11 -10.02 -4.62 -2.42
CA LEU A 11 -9.20 -4.72 -3.62
C LEU A 11 -9.93 -5.40 -4.79
N SER A 12 -10.90 -6.28 -4.51
CA SER A 12 -11.72 -6.92 -5.54
C SER A 12 -12.57 -5.94 -6.33
N ASP A 13 -12.88 -4.78 -5.77
CA ASP A 13 -13.71 -3.76 -6.41
C ASP A 13 -12.88 -2.88 -7.36
N LEU A 14 -11.54 -2.96 -7.26
CA LEU A 14 -10.62 -2.25 -8.15
C LEU A 14 -10.49 -2.92 -9.50
N ASN A 15 -10.26 -2.10 -10.53
CA ASN A 15 -9.85 -2.60 -11.82
C ASN A 15 -8.51 -3.36 -11.68
N ALA A 16 -8.45 -4.58 -12.22
CA ALA A 16 -7.26 -5.43 -12.12
C ALA A 16 -5.99 -4.80 -12.72
N HIS A 17 -6.12 -3.87 -13.67
CA HIS A 17 -4.99 -3.12 -14.22
C HIS A 17 -4.45 -2.07 -13.25
N THR A 18 -5.30 -1.45 -12.42
CA THR A 18 -4.88 -0.47 -11.41
C THR A 18 -3.86 -1.04 -10.44
N LEU A 19 -4.04 -2.29 -9.99
CA LEU A 19 -3.06 -2.95 -9.14
C LEU A 19 -1.71 -3.17 -9.85
N LYS A 20 -1.74 -3.48 -11.15
CA LYS A 20 -0.53 -3.64 -11.98
C LYS A 20 0.20 -2.32 -12.16
N GLU A 21 -0.53 -1.22 -12.39
CA GLU A 21 0.04 0.12 -12.49
C GLU A 21 0.70 0.55 -11.18
N ILE A 22 0.03 0.35 -10.04
CA ILE A 22 0.57 0.65 -8.72
C ILE A 22 1.84 -0.18 -8.44
N GLN A 23 1.80 -1.48 -8.73
CA GLN A 23 2.96 -2.36 -8.61
C GLN A 23 4.12 -1.85 -9.47
N HIS A 24 3.87 -1.62 -10.77
CA HIS A 24 4.89 -1.16 -11.71
C HIS A 24 5.51 0.17 -11.27
N PHE A 25 4.70 1.11 -10.77
CA PHE A 25 5.19 2.38 -10.25
C PHE A 25 6.21 2.15 -9.12
N PHE A 26 5.88 1.34 -8.12
CA PHE A 26 6.77 1.09 -6.98
C PHE A 26 7.99 0.26 -7.34
N GLU A 27 7.92 -0.63 -8.32
CA GLU A 27 9.09 -1.40 -8.77
C GLU A 27 10.05 -0.53 -9.60
N THR A 28 9.56 0.49 -10.31
CA THR A 28 10.35 1.29 -11.25
C THR A 28 10.77 2.67 -10.75
N TYR A 29 10.10 3.28 -9.77
CA TYR A 29 10.38 4.68 -9.37
C TYR A 29 11.82 4.92 -8.88
N LYS A 30 12.54 3.88 -8.44
CA LYS A 30 13.92 3.96 -7.97
C LYS A 30 14.96 3.41 -8.95
N LEU A 31 14.53 2.97 -10.14
CA LEU A 31 15.39 2.30 -11.10
C LEU A 31 16.63 3.14 -11.48
N LEU A 32 16.48 4.47 -11.57
CA LEU A 32 17.58 5.38 -11.93
C LEU A 32 18.54 5.71 -10.77
N LYS A 33 18.25 5.28 -9.53
CA LYS A 33 19.13 5.55 -8.37
C LYS A 33 20.35 4.63 -8.29
N GLY A 34 20.46 3.67 -9.20
CA GLY A 34 21.58 2.74 -9.27
C GLY A 34 21.40 1.49 -8.41
N LYS A 35 22.46 0.68 -8.38
CA LYS A 35 22.48 -0.67 -7.79
C LYS A 35 22.12 -0.64 -6.29
N GLY A 36 21.26 -1.54 -5.84
CA GLY A 36 20.81 -1.64 -4.44
C GLY A 36 19.57 -0.81 -4.11
N SER A 37 19.00 -0.11 -5.09
CA SER A 37 17.74 0.65 -4.93
C SER A 37 16.51 -0.10 -5.46
N GLU A 38 16.67 -1.38 -5.79
CA GLU A 38 15.60 -2.23 -6.31
C GLU A 38 14.48 -2.37 -5.26
N VAL A 39 13.23 -2.26 -5.73
CA VAL A 39 12.04 -2.43 -4.89
C VAL A 39 11.25 -3.59 -5.47
N ALA A 40 10.88 -4.53 -4.61
CA ALA A 40 10.03 -5.67 -4.97
C ALA A 40 8.67 -5.51 -4.29
N VAL A 41 7.60 -5.61 -5.08
CA VAL A 41 6.23 -5.65 -4.57
C VAL A 41 5.74 -7.09 -4.67
N HIS A 42 5.54 -7.76 -3.53
CA HIS A 42 5.23 -9.18 -3.51
C HIS A 42 3.76 -9.49 -3.78
N ALA A 43 2.86 -8.93 -2.97
CA ALA A 43 1.43 -9.17 -3.07
C ALA A 43 0.65 -8.00 -2.46
N PHE A 44 -0.54 -7.77 -3.01
CA PHE A 44 -1.54 -6.91 -2.39
C PHE A 44 -2.41 -7.72 -1.44
N LYS A 45 -2.75 -7.14 -0.30
CA LYS A 45 -3.59 -7.75 0.73
C LYS A 45 -4.86 -6.93 0.93
N GLY A 46 -5.94 -7.60 1.29
CA GLY A 46 -7.28 -7.01 1.41
C GLY A 46 -7.43 -6.06 2.61
N LYS A 47 -8.66 -5.58 2.80
CA LYS A 47 -9.00 -4.56 3.80
C LYS A 47 -8.59 -4.92 5.23
N GLU A 48 -8.80 -6.17 5.64
CA GLU A 48 -8.52 -6.62 7.01
C GLU A 48 -7.02 -6.52 7.37
N ASP A 49 -6.15 -6.98 6.47
CA ASP A 49 -4.70 -6.84 6.61
C ASP A 49 -4.27 -5.38 6.66
N ALA A 50 -4.89 -4.52 5.85
CA ALA A 50 -4.61 -3.09 5.83
C ALA A 50 -4.98 -2.40 7.16
N LEU A 51 -6.17 -2.72 7.71
CA LEU A 51 -6.61 -2.21 9.02
C LEU A 51 -5.70 -2.72 10.15
N SER A 52 -5.30 -3.98 10.11
CA SER A 52 -4.37 -4.57 11.09
C SER A 52 -3.01 -3.88 11.05
N ALA A 53 -2.45 -3.64 9.86
CA ALA A 53 -1.19 -2.91 9.69
C ALA A 53 -1.29 -1.45 10.19
N PHE A 54 -2.42 -0.79 9.96
CA PHE A 54 -2.67 0.58 10.45
C PHE A 54 -2.69 0.65 11.98
N GLU A 55 -3.44 -0.23 12.63
CA GLU A 55 -3.48 -0.30 14.10
C GLU A 55 -2.12 -0.67 14.69
N HIS A 56 -1.40 -1.59 14.05
CA HIS A 56 -0.02 -1.91 14.42
C HIS A 56 0.90 -0.69 14.33
N GLY A 57 0.78 0.11 13.26
CA GLY A 57 1.55 1.35 13.10
C GLY A 57 1.25 2.38 14.19
N LYS A 58 -0.02 2.57 14.54
CA LYS A 58 -0.44 3.44 15.66
C LYS A 58 0.13 2.99 16.99
N GLU A 59 0.07 1.68 17.25
CA GLU A 59 0.63 1.08 18.46
C GLU A 59 2.14 1.31 18.55
N LEU A 60 2.86 1.04 17.46
CA LEU A 60 4.30 1.21 17.38
C LEU A 60 4.71 2.66 17.61
N TYR A 61 4.00 3.61 17.00
CA TYR A 61 4.22 5.03 17.22
C TYR A 61 4.02 5.40 18.69
N ARG A 62 2.91 4.97 19.31
CA ARG A 62 2.64 5.24 20.73
C ARG A 62 3.68 4.62 21.66
N LYS A 63 4.15 3.40 21.37
CA LYS A 63 5.21 2.76 22.16
C LYS A 63 6.56 3.47 22.03
N THR A 64 6.88 3.95 20.83
CA THR A 64 8.18 4.57 20.54
C THR A 64 8.26 6.03 20.99
N TYR A 65 7.14 6.76 20.89
CA TYR A 65 7.10 8.21 21.08
C TYR A 65 6.02 8.70 22.07
N GLY A 66 5.15 7.81 22.55
CA GLY A 66 4.22 8.12 23.63
C GLY A 66 5.00 8.27 24.93
N LYS A 67 4.99 9.48 25.47
CA LYS A 67 5.55 9.79 26.78
C LYS A 67 4.78 9.06 27.89
#